data_AF-A0A200IZM1-F1
#
_entry.id   AF-A0A200IZM1-F1
#
_cell.length_a   1.000
_cell.length_b   1.000
_cell.length_c   1.000
_cell.angle_alpha   90.00
_cell.angle_beta   90.00
_cell.angle_gamma   90.00
#
_symmetry.space_group_name_H-M   'P 1'
#
loop_
_entity.id
_entity.type
_entity.pdbx_description
1 polymer ?
#
loop_
_entity_poly.entity_id
_entity_poly.type
_entity_poly.pdbx_seq_one_letter_code
_entity_poly.pdbx_strand_id
1 'polypeptide(L)'
;MTILDGLFIGILSTAILCMIFASAFFVSSFFIRKKIKQLEQRKPKSKKKRKFLKKKIFKLRKRRKKRLRSGLILFMLGGLLAGGTVFSRYHQATNLSDRDSDGIVEGYFLLNKTEQQLAAVKETTNKEKTSKNLRELAAKLSGFGVRYADPRLTLEGQKLLNRYYSQMKELGLNLNNQSAESLQEKTIYDDYVADIKKVQATQKKIFVYFNVNESALEQKK
;
A
#
# COMPACT_ATOMS: atom_id res chain seq x y z
N MET A 1 -8.71 -1.90 -10.30
CA MET A 1 -8.19 -0.74 -9.53
C MET A 1 -8.97 -0.67 -8.25
N THR A 2 -8.30 -0.56 -7.11
CA THR A 2 -8.97 -0.39 -5.82
C THR A 2 -9.57 1.02 -5.75
N ILE A 3 -10.63 1.23 -4.99
CA ILE A 3 -11.23 2.57 -4.77
C ILE A 3 -10.18 3.56 -4.24
N LEU A 4 -9.23 3.05 -3.44
CA LEU A 4 -8.09 3.78 -2.92
C LEU A 4 -7.16 4.31 -4.03
N ASP A 5 -7.04 3.62 -5.17
CA ASP A 5 -6.22 4.08 -6.29
C ASP A 5 -6.84 5.28 -6.99
N GLY A 6 -8.16 5.24 -7.21
CA GLY A 6 -8.89 6.36 -7.79
C GLY A 6 -8.82 7.60 -6.90
N LEU A 7 -8.96 7.41 -5.58
CA LEU A 7 -8.80 8.49 -4.61
C LEU A 7 -7.37 9.04 -4.58
N PHE A 8 -6.36 8.18 -4.59
CA PHE A 8 -4.96 8.60 -4.63
C PHE A 8 -4.65 9.48 -5.84
N ILE A 9 -5.06 9.04 -7.03
CA ILE A 9 -4.86 9.78 -8.28
C ILE A 9 -5.62 11.11 -8.24
N GLY A 10 -6.86 11.10 -7.75
CA GLY A 10 -7.68 12.31 -7.61
C GLY A 10 -7.07 13.35 -6.67
N ILE A 11 -6.59 12.92 -5.49
CA ILE A 11 -5.95 13.79 -4.50
C ILE A 11 -4.65 14.36 -5.06
N LEU A 12 -3.80 13.52 -5.66
CA LEU A 12 -2.52 13.95 -6.22
C LEU A 12 -2.71 14.94 -7.38
N SER A 13 -3.65 14.66 -8.28
CA SER A 13 -3.99 15.57 -9.39
C SER A 13 -4.50 16.91 -8.88
N THR A 14 -5.34 16.88 -7.85
CA THR A 14 -5.86 18.10 -7.20
C THR A 14 -4.73 18.89 -6.52
N ALA A 15 -3.78 18.22 -5.87
CA ALA A 15 -2.61 18.86 -5.27
C ALA A 15 -1.76 19.59 -6.33
N ILE A 16 -1.51 18.93 -7.47
CA ILE A 16 -0.75 19.51 -8.60
C ILE A 16 -1.49 20.75 -9.15
N LEU A 17 -2.80 20.66 -9.38
CA LEU A 17 -3.60 21.79 -9.84
C LEU A 17 -3.56 22.96 -8.86
N CYS A 18 -3.65 22.70 -7.55
CA CYS A 18 -3.53 23.74 -6.51
C CYS A 18 -2.17 24.44 -6.59
N MET A 19 -1.08 23.68 -6.78
CA MET A 19 0.28 24.22 -6.90
C MET A 19 0.49 25.06 -8.17
N ILE A 20 -0.07 24.62 -9.30
CA ILE A 20 -0.04 25.37 -10.56
C ILE A 20 -0.79 26.70 -10.38
N PHE A 21 -2.01 26.67 -9.85
CA PHE A 21 -2.79 27.89 -9.63
C PHE A 21 -2.14 28.82 -8.60
N ALA A 22 -1.62 28.27 -7.50
CA ALA A 22 -0.87 29.06 -6.51
C ALA A 22 0.30 29.82 -7.15
N SER A 23 1.08 29.12 -7.98
CA SER A 23 2.19 29.70 -8.75
C SER A 23 1.71 30.83 -9.68
N ALA A 24 0.63 30.59 -10.44
CA ALA A 24 0.03 31.61 -11.29
C ALA A 24 -0.44 32.85 -10.49
N PHE A 25 -1.02 32.65 -9.29
CA PHE A 25 -1.42 33.73 -8.39
C PHE A 25 -0.23 34.54 -7.87
N PHE A 26 0.89 33.88 -7.52
CA PHE A 26 2.12 34.54 -7.09
C PHE A 26 2.76 35.35 -8.24
N VAL A 27 2.87 34.76 -9.43
CA VAL A 27 3.37 35.44 -10.63
C VAL A 27 2.50 36.66 -10.97
N SER A 28 1.17 36.52 -10.94
CA SER A 28 0.25 37.64 -11.15
C SER A 28 0.42 38.75 -10.10
N SER A 29 0.63 38.38 -8.82
CA SER A 29 0.91 39.32 -7.73
C SER A 29 2.22 40.10 -7.97
N PHE A 30 3.24 39.44 -8.52
CA PHE A 30 4.51 40.06 -8.89
C PHE A 30 4.36 41.08 -10.02
N PHE A 31 3.63 40.74 -11.09
CA PHE A 31 3.33 41.69 -12.17
C PHE A 31 2.51 42.90 -11.68
N ILE A 32 1.54 42.69 -10.78
CA ILE A 32 0.78 43.79 -10.18
C ILE A 32 1.71 44.69 -9.34
N ARG A 33 2.68 44.12 -8.60
CA ARG A 33 3.68 44.89 -7.84
C ARG A 33 4.53 45.75 -8.76
N LYS A 34 5.02 45.20 -9.88
CA LYS A 34 5.76 45.96 -10.90
C LYS A 34 4.91 47.13 -11.43
N LYS A 35 3.64 46.89 -11.76
CA LYS A 35 2.70 47.92 -12.25
C LYS A 35 2.41 49.01 -11.22
N ILE A 36 2.34 48.66 -9.93
CA ILE A 36 2.21 49.65 -8.84
C ILE A 36 3.45 50.54 -8.78
N LYS A 37 4.66 49.97 -8.77
CA LYS A 37 5.92 50.73 -8.75
C LYS A 37 6.03 51.69 -9.94
N GLN A 38 5.68 51.23 -11.14
CA GLN A 38 5.67 52.08 -12.35
C GLN A 38 4.68 53.25 -12.24
N LEU A 39 3.53 53.06 -11.59
CA LEU A 39 2.56 54.14 -11.37
C LEU A 39 3.01 55.10 -10.27
N GLU A 40 3.66 54.61 -9.22
CA GLU A 40 4.19 55.43 -8.12
C GLU A 40 5.34 56.34 -8.58
N GLN A 41 6.15 55.90 -9.55
CA GLN A 41 7.20 56.71 -10.17
C GLN A 41 6.65 57.87 -11.01
N ARG A 42 5.39 57.81 -11.48
CA ARG A 42 4.78 58.91 -12.24
C ARG A 42 4.43 60.06 -11.30
N LYS A 43 5.01 61.25 -11.53
CA LYS A 43 4.69 62.50 -10.81
C LYS A 43 3.76 63.41 -11.64
N PRO A 44 2.42 63.21 -11.63
CA PRO A 44 1.51 64.08 -12.37
C PRO A 44 1.44 65.48 -11.75
N LYS A 45 1.56 66.53 -12.59
CA LYS A 45 1.49 67.95 -12.19
C LYS A 45 0.07 68.41 -11.77
N SER A 46 -0.99 67.77 -12.27
CA SER A 46 -2.39 68.15 -11.98
C SER A 46 -3.01 67.43 -10.76
N LYS A 47 -3.72 68.18 -9.89
CA LYS A 47 -4.47 67.64 -8.73
C LYS A 47 -5.48 66.54 -9.13
N LYS A 48 -6.23 66.72 -10.23
CA LYS A 48 -7.21 65.72 -10.73
C LYS A 48 -6.52 64.40 -11.12
N LYS A 49 -5.41 64.49 -11.87
CA LYS A 49 -4.60 63.33 -12.29
C LYS A 49 -3.97 62.61 -11.08
N ARG A 50 -3.51 63.36 -10.07
CA ARG A 50 -2.97 62.80 -8.81
C ARG A 50 -4.03 62.01 -8.03
N LYS A 51 -5.27 62.51 -7.91
CA LYS A 51 -6.38 61.80 -7.24
C LYS A 51 -6.76 60.50 -7.97
N PHE A 52 -6.81 60.53 -9.30
CA PHE A 52 -7.07 59.33 -10.11
C PHE A 52 -5.97 58.27 -9.96
N LEU A 53 -4.70 58.67 -10.00
CA LEU A 53 -3.55 57.77 -9.81
C LEU A 53 -3.60 57.09 -8.43
N LYS A 54 -3.88 57.85 -7.36
CA LYS A 54 -4.05 57.30 -6.01
C LYS A 54 -5.16 56.23 -5.96
N LYS A 55 -6.33 56.50 -6.57
CA LYS A 55 -7.43 55.51 -6.65
C LYS A 55 -7.02 54.25 -7.41
N LYS A 56 -6.28 54.39 -8.52
CA LYS A 56 -5.80 53.25 -9.33
C LYS A 56 -4.78 52.40 -8.57
N ILE A 57 -3.83 53.03 -7.88
CA ILE A 57 -2.86 52.35 -7.02
C ILE A 57 -3.58 51.61 -5.89
N PHE A 58 -4.55 52.24 -5.22
CA PHE A 58 -5.35 51.61 -4.17
C PHE A 58 -6.07 50.35 -4.66
N LYS A 59 -6.74 50.42 -5.82
CA LYS A 59 -7.40 49.26 -6.46
C LYS A 59 -6.40 48.14 -6.78
N LEU A 60 -5.21 48.47 -7.31
CA LEU A 60 -4.17 47.48 -7.62
C LEU A 60 -3.60 46.85 -6.34
N ARG A 61 -3.40 47.62 -5.26
CA ARG A 61 -2.97 47.09 -3.95
C ARG A 61 -4.00 46.10 -3.39
N LYS A 62 -5.30 46.42 -3.45
CA LYS A 62 -6.38 45.51 -3.04
C LYS A 62 -6.39 44.23 -3.89
N ARG A 63 -6.23 44.34 -5.22
CA ARG A 63 -6.15 43.19 -6.13
C ARG A 63 -4.92 42.32 -5.84
N ARG A 64 -3.76 42.93 -5.58
CA ARG A 64 -2.53 42.21 -5.18
C ARG A 64 -2.74 41.43 -3.90
N LYS A 65 -3.29 42.06 -2.85
CA LYS A 65 -3.55 41.40 -1.55
C LYS A 65 -4.50 40.21 -1.72
N LYS A 66 -5.56 40.34 -2.54
CA LYS A 66 -6.47 39.23 -2.86
C LYS A 66 -5.75 38.09 -3.59
N ARG A 67 -4.96 38.40 -4.63
CA ARG A 67 -4.19 37.39 -5.39
C ARG A 67 -3.18 36.66 -4.50
N LEU A 68 -2.48 37.39 -3.63
CA LEU A 68 -1.52 36.81 -2.68
C LEU A 68 -2.21 35.92 -1.63
N ARG A 69 -3.36 36.34 -1.09
CA ARG A 69 -4.17 35.52 -0.17
C ARG A 69 -4.68 34.25 -0.86
N SER A 70 -5.20 34.34 -2.08
CA SER A 70 -5.65 33.17 -2.84
C SER A 70 -4.48 32.22 -3.16
N GLY A 71 -3.32 32.75 -3.54
CA GLY A 71 -2.11 31.96 -3.77
C GLY A 71 -1.65 31.22 -2.51
N LEU A 72 -1.62 31.91 -1.35
CA LEU A 72 -1.31 31.29 -0.06
C LEU A 72 -2.29 30.18 0.33
N ILE A 73 -3.60 30.41 0.17
CA ILE A 73 -4.61 29.39 0.50
C ILE A 73 -4.43 28.16 -0.38
N LEU A 74 -4.26 28.33 -1.70
CA LEU A 74 -4.06 27.21 -2.62
C LEU A 74 -2.73 26.49 -2.38
N PHE A 75 -1.69 27.22 -2.01
CA PHE A 75 -0.39 26.64 -1.65
C PHE A 75 -0.49 25.76 -0.40
N MET A 76 -1.14 26.27 0.65
CA MET A 76 -1.37 25.50 1.88
C MET A 76 -2.23 24.26 1.62
N LEU A 77 -3.31 24.42 0.84
CA LEU A 77 -4.18 23.30 0.47
C LEU A 77 -3.43 22.26 -0.38
N GLY A 78 -2.65 22.70 -1.37
CA GLY A 78 -1.81 21.83 -2.19
C GLY A 78 -0.78 21.07 -1.35
N GLY A 79 -0.15 21.74 -0.38
CA GLY A 79 0.77 21.12 0.57
C GLY A 79 0.11 20.06 1.46
N LEU A 80 -1.08 20.34 2.00
CA LEU A 80 -1.86 19.37 2.78
C LEU A 80 -2.23 18.14 1.95
N LEU A 81 -2.72 18.35 0.73
CA LEU A 81 -3.09 17.25 -0.17
C LEU A 81 -1.87 16.41 -0.55
N ALA A 82 -0.74 17.04 -0.87
CA ALA A 82 0.52 16.35 -1.16
C ALA A 82 1.02 15.53 0.05
N GLY A 83 0.92 16.10 1.26
CA GLY A 83 1.21 15.36 2.51
C GLY A 83 0.32 14.14 2.68
N GLY A 84 -0.99 14.28 2.41
CA GLY A 84 -1.94 13.17 2.41
C GLY A 84 -1.58 12.07 1.39
N THR A 85 -1.14 12.44 0.19
CA THR A 85 -0.65 11.49 -0.81
C THR A 85 0.56 10.71 -0.31
N VAL A 86 1.56 11.38 0.28
CA VAL A 86 2.76 10.72 0.82
C VAL A 86 2.39 9.77 1.95
N PHE A 87 1.52 10.19 2.87
CA PHE A 87 1.01 9.34 3.95
C PHE A 87 0.28 8.11 3.40
N SER A 88 -0.63 8.30 2.43
CA SER A 88 -1.35 7.19 1.79
C SER A 88 -0.39 6.23 1.09
N ARG A 89 0.65 6.73 0.42
CA ARG A 89 1.66 5.89 -0.24
C ARG A 89 2.46 5.08 0.78
N TYR A 90 2.84 5.71 1.89
CA TYR A 90 3.54 5.05 2.99
C TYR A 90 2.67 3.93 3.57
N HIS A 91 1.40 4.21 3.86
CA HIS A 91 0.46 3.21 4.38
C HIS A 91 0.31 2.02 3.42
N GLN A 92 0.16 2.25 2.12
CA GLN A 92 0.11 1.19 1.12
C GLN A 92 1.42 0.40 0.98
N ALA A 93 2.55 1.00 1.34
CA ALA A 93 3.85 0.33 1.27
C ALA A 93 4.10 -0.59 2.47
N THR A 94 3.52 -0.28 3.64
CA THR A 94 3.80 -0.97 4.90
C THR A 94 2.67 -1.88 5.38
N ASN A 95 1.50 -1.87 4.73
CA ASN A 95 0.35 -2.68 5.09
C ASN A 95 -0.02 -3.65 3.98
N LEU A 96 -0.52 -4.82 4.37
CA LEU A 96 -0.98 -5.84 3.43
C LEU A 96 -2.17 -5.33 2.61
N SER A 97 -2.19 -5.70 1.34
CA SER A 97 -3.40 -5.59 0.52
C SER A 97 -4.46 -6.59 0.99
N ASP A 98 -5.72 -6.39 0.63
CA ASP A 98 -6.79 -7.36 0.93
C ASP A 98 -6.44 -8.75 0.37
N ARG A 99 -5.92 -8.79 -0.86
CA ARG A 99 -5.50 -10.02 -1.53
C ARG A 99 -4.37 -10.75 -0.80
N ASP A 100 -3.37 -10.00 -0.32
CA ASP A 100 -2.25 -10.58 0.42
C ASP A 100 -2.68 -11.01 1.83
N SER A 101 -3.56 -10.23 2.46
CA SER A 101 -4.17 -10.59 3.74
C SER A 101 -4.93 -11.91 3.63
N ASP A 102 -5.80 -12.05 2.63
CA ASP A 102 -6.55 -13.27 2.37
C ASP A 102 -5.61 -14.47 2.11
N GLY A 103 -4.53 -14.24 1.35
CA GLY A 103 -3.53 -15.28 1.09
C GLY A 103 -2.80 -15.75 2.36
N ILE A 104 -2.49 -14.83 3.26
CA ILE A 104 -1.88 -15.16 4.55
C ILE A 104 -2.86 -15.93 5.44
N VAL A 105 -4.11 -15.49 5.52
CA VAL A 105 -5.16 -16.16 6.29
C VAL A 105 -5.42 -17.58 5.75
N GLU A 106 -5.60 -17.71 4.44
CA GLU A 106 -5.76 -19.00 3.78
C GLU A 106 -4.56 -19.91 4.06
N GLY A 107 -3.34 -19.38 3.91
CA GLY A 107 -2.13 -20.14 4.13
C GLY A 107 -1.93 -20.58 5.58
N TYR A 108 -2.32 -19.76 6.56
CA TYR A 108 -2.35 -20.13 7.99
C TYR A 108 -3.23 -21.37 8.22
N PHE A 109 -4.45 -21.36 7.69
CA PHE A 109 -5.35 -22.49 7.84
C PHE A 109 -4.88 -23.73 7.08
N LEU A 110 -4.34 -23.57 5.87
CA LEU A 110 -3.80 -24.68 5.09
C LEU A 110 -2.61 -25.33 5.77
N LEU A 111 -1.63 -24.55 6.27
CA LEU A 111 -0.48 -25.08 7.00
C LEU A 111 -0.91 -25.87 8.24
N ASN A 112 -1.80 -25.31 9.05
CA ASN A 112 -2.29 -25.98 10.26
C ASN A 112 -3.07 -27.26 9.93
N LYS A 113 -3.91 -27.25 8.88
CA LYS A 113 -4.62 -28.46 8.43
C LYS A 113 -3.68 -29.51 7.86
N THR A 114 -2.65 -29.10 7.11
CA THR A 114 -1.65 -30.01 6.57
C THR A 114 -0.83 -30.65 7.69
N GLU A 115 -0.41 -29.90 8.69
CA GLU A 115 0.27 -30.42 9.88
C GLU A 115 -0.59 -31.46 10.61
N GLN A 116 -1.88 -31.17 10.81
CA GLN A 116 -2.84 -32.10 11.42
C GLN A 116 -3.06 -33.37 10.60
N GLN A 117 -3.27 -33.24 9.28
CA GLN A 117 -3.45 -34.41 8.40
C GLN A 117 -2.18 -35.25 8.31
N LEU A 118 -1.01 -34.61 8.29
CA LEU A 118 0.28 -35.31 8.29
C LEU A 118 0.47 -36.08 9.60
N ALA A 119 0.15 -35.50 10.76
CA ALA A 119 0.19 -36.20 12.04
C ALA A 119 -0.74 -37.43 12.05
N ALA A 120 -1.93 -37.32 11.46
CA ALA A 120 -2.89 -38.42 11.37
C ALA A 120 -2.44 -39.59 10.47
N VAL A 121 -1.41 -39.40 9.60
CA VAL A 121 -0.86 -40.48 8.76
C VAL A 121 -0.29 -41.64 9.60
N LYS A 122 0.25 -41.35 10.78
CA LYS A 122 0.86 -42.36 11.67
C LYS A 122 -0.17 -43.29 12.32
N GLU A 123 -1.40 -42.82 12.51
CA GLU A 123 -2.43 -43.50 13.32
C GLU A 123 -3.63 -43.98 12.48
N THR A 124 -3.70 -43.63 11.20
CA THR A 124 -4.86 -43.92 10.36
C THR A 124 -4.88 -45.36 9.84
N THR A 125 -6.03 -46.02 9.99
CA THR A 125 -6.36 -47.27 9.28
C THR A 125 -6.95 -47.02 7.89
N ASN A 126 -7.43 -45.81 7.60
CA ASN A 126 -7.99 -45.43 6.31
C ASN A 126 -6.98 -44.59 5.50
N LYS A 127 -6.01 -45.29 4.89
CA LYS A 127 -4.91 -44.68 4.12
C LYS A 127 -5.40 -43.91 2.90
N GLU A 128 -6.43 -44.40 2.22
CA GLU A 128 -6.99 -43.75 1.02
C GLU A 128 -7.58 -42.36 1.34
N LYS A 129 -8.36 -42.26 2.43
CA LYS A 129 -8.96 -40.99 2.85
C LYS A 129 -7.88 -39.97 3.24
N THR A 130 -6.89 -40.40 4.02
CA THR A 130 -5.79 -39.50 4.44
C THR A 130 -4.95 -39.05 3.25
N SER A 131 -4.63 -39.96 2.32
CA SER A 131 -3.93 -39.64 1.07
C SER A 131 -4.70 -38.64 0.21
N LYS A 132 -6.03 -38.84 0.05
CA LYS A 132 -6.90 -37.92 -0.68
C LYS A 132 -6.91 -36.53 -0.04
N ASN A 133 -7.09 -36.44 1.27
CA ASN A 133 -7.08 -35.17 2.00
C ASN A 133 -5.75 -34.42 1.85
N LEU A 134 -4.62 -35.14 1.96
CA LEU A 134 -3.30 -34.55 1.79
C LEU A 134 -3.09 -34.06 0.36
N ARG A 135 -3.52 -34.81 -0.67
CA ARG A 135 -3.48 -34.33 -2.06
C ARG A 135 -4.33 -33.09 -2.27
N GLU A 136 -5.52 -33.02 -1.69
CA GLU A 136 -6.37 -31.82 -1.79
C GLU A 136 -5.72 -30.60 -1.13
N LEU A 137 -5.08 -30.78 0.04
CA LEU A 137 -4.32 -29.72 0.70
C LEU A 137 -3.07 -29.33 -0.10
N ALA A 138 -2.34 -30.31 -0.61
CA ALA A 138 -1.15 -30.12 -1.44
C ALA A 138 -1.47 -29.35 -2.73
N ALA A 139 -2.61 -29.63 -3.37
CA ALA A 139 -3.09 -28.90 -4.54
C ALA A 139 -3.43 -27.44 -4.21
N LYS A 140 -4.03 -27.16 -3.04
CA LYS A 140 -4.28 -25.78 -2.61
C LYS A 140 -2.99 -25.03 -2.30
N LEU A 141 -2.05 -25.69 -1.63
CA LEU A 141 -0.71 -25.14 -1.35
C LEU A 141 0.07 -24.83 -2.63
N SER A 142 0.08 -25.75 -3.60
CA SER A 142 0.76 -25.52 -4.89
C SER A 142 0.17 -24.35 -5.68
N GLY A 143 -1.14 -24.10 -5.51
CA GLY A 143 -1.85 -22.92 -6.02
C GLY A 143 -1.27 -21.58 -5.55
N PHE A 144 -0.50 -21.53 -4.46
CA PHE A 144 0.19 -20.30 -4.05
C PHE A 144 1.26 -19.85 -5.06
N GLY A 145 1.66 -20.71 -6.00
CA GLY A 145 2.61 -20.36 -7.06
C GLY A 145 2.13 -19.29 -8.04
N VAL A 146 0.83 -19.00 -8.09
CA VAL A 146 0.29 -17.88 -8.89
C VAL A 146 0.14 -16.59 -8.09
N ARG A 147 0.38 -16.63 -6.77
CA ARG A 147 0.32 -15.44 -5.90
C ARG A 147 1.66 -14.70 -5.95
N TYR A 148 1.55 -13.38 -6.00
CA TYR A 148 2.68 -12.46 -5.94
C TYR A 148 2.31 -11.32 -5.01
N ALA A 149 3.28 -10.84 -4.23
CA ALA A 149 3.11 -9.70 -3.34
C ALA A 149 2.59 -8.47 -4.10
N ASP A 150 1.77 -7.64 -3.45
CA ASP A 150 1.38 -6.35 -4.02
C ASP A 150 2.64 -5.52 -4.36
N PRO A 151 2.80 -5.07 -5.63
CA PRO A 151 3.96 -4.29 -6.06
C PRO A 151 4.11 -2.93 -5.35
N ARG A 152 3.08 -2.49 -4.62
CA ARG A 152 3.10 -1.23 -3.85
C ARG A 152 3.85 -1.38 -2.54
N LEU A 153 3.99 -2.59 -2.02
CA LEU A 153 4.71 -2.85 -0.78
C LEU A 153 6.17 -2.39 -0.88
N THR A 154 6.82 -2.22 0.26
CA THR A 154 8.28 -2.08 0.30
C THR A 154 8.96 -3.30 -0.35
N LEU A 155 10.15 -3.11 -0.88
CA LEU A 155 10.92 -4.19 -1.49
C LEU A 155 11.19 -5.34 -0.51
N GLU A 156 11.38 -5.02 0.77
CA GLU A 156 11.52 -6.01 1.84
C GLU A 156 10.21 -6.79 2.07
N GLY A 157 9.08 -6.10 2.20
CA GLY A 157 7.76 -6.73 2.34
C GLY A 157 7.42 -7.63 1.16
N GLN A 158 7.72 -7.17 -0.07
CA GLN A 158 7.55 -7.98 -1.28
C GLN A 158 8.42 -9.25 -1.26
N LYS A 159 9.70 -9.12 -0.90
CA LYS A 159 10.61 -10.27 -0.80
C LYS A 159 10.11 -11.29 0.24
N LEU A 160 9.63 -10.81 1.38
CA LEU A 160 9.16 -11.66 2.46
C LEU A 160 7.91 -12.45 2.05
N LEU A 161 6.91 -11.78 1.46
CA LEU A 161 5.69 -12.42 0.96
C LEU A 161 5.96 -13.38 -0.20
N ASN A 162 6.74 -12.96 -1.20
CA ASN A 162 7.06 -13.83 -2.33
C ASN A 162 7.84 -15.07 -1.89
N ARG A 163 8.74 -14.94 -0.90
CA ARG A 163 9.40 -16.10 -0.29
C ARG A 163 8.40 -17.04 0.36
N TYR A 164 7.45 -16.52 1.13
CA TYR A 164 6.41 -17.33 1.75
C TYR A 164 5.53 -18.03 0.71
N TYR A 165 5.08 -17.33 -0.33
CA TYR A 165 4.29 -17.93 -1.42
C TYR A 165 5.07 -19.02 -2.18
N SER A 166 6.38 -18.81 -2.42
CA SER A 166 7.24 -19.85 -3.01
C SER A 166 7.37 -21.07 -2.11
N GLN A 167 7.58 -20.86 -0.81
CA GLN A 167 7.67 -21.95 0.17
C GLN A 167 6.36 -22.76 0.27
N MET A 168 5.22 -22.09 0.25
CA MET A 168 3.91 -22.73 0.20
C MET A 168 3.73 -23.57 -1.07
N LYS A 169 4.10 -22.99 -2.22
CA LYS A 169 4.08 -23.69 -3.51
C LYS A 169 4.96 -24.94 -3.48
N GLU A 170 6.20 -24.80 -3.05
CA GLU A 170 7.19 -25.89 -2.98
C GLU A 170 6.70 -27.01 -2.06
N LEU A 171 6.21 -26.66 -0.86
CA LEU A 171 5.61 -27.62 0.07
C LEU A 171 4.44 -28.38 -0.57
N GLY A 172 3.54 -27.67 -1.26
CA GLY A 172 2.41 -28.28 -1.95
C GLY A 172 2.83 -29.23 -3.09
N LEU A 173 3.78 -28.81 -3.93
CA LEU A 173 4.30 -29.65 -5.00
C LEU A 173 5.00 -30.91 -4.46
N ASN A 174 5.80 -30.74 -3.40
CA ASN A 174 6.52 -31.85 -2.78
C ASN A 174 5.56 -32.84 -2.11
N LEU A 175 4.54 -32.36 -1.38
CA LEU A 175 3.55 -33.23 -0.75
C LEU A 175 2.68 -33.97 -1.76
N ASN A 176 2.32 -33.34 -2.88
CA ASN A 176 1.45 -33.96 -3.88
C ASN A 176 2.07 -35.21 -4.53
N ASN A 177 3.39 -35.31 -4.52
CA ASN A 177 4.15 -36.43 -5.09
C ASN A 177 4.34 -37.60 -4.11
N GLN A 178 3.89 -37.49 -2.85
CA GLN A 178 4.07 -38.54 -1.84
C GLN A 178 2.85 -39.45 -1.73
N SER A 179 3.10 -40.73 -1.45
CA SER A 179 2.07 -41.68 -1.01
C SER A 179 1.91 -41.63 0.51
N ALA A 180 0.79 -42.15 1.02
CA ALA A 180 0.58 -42.26 2.47
C ALA A 180 1.61 -43.20 3.12
N GLU A 181 2.05 -44.23 2.39
CA GLU A 181 3.07 -45.18 2.84
C GLU A 181 4.43 -44.52 2.98
N SER A 182 4.85 -43.70 2.01
CA SER A 182 6.11 -42.96 2.10
C SER A 182 6.11 -41.98 3.28
N LEU A 183 4.97 -41.34 3.56
CA LEU A 183 4.82 -40.42 4.69
C LEU A 183 4.76 -41.11 6.06
N GLN A 184 4.63 -42.45 6.12
CA GLN A 184 4.80 -43.22 7.36
C GLN A 184 6.27 -43.50 7.67
N GLU A 185 7.14 -43.39 6.66
CA GLU A 185 8.57 -43.56 6.85
C GLU A 185 9.12 -42.38 7.67
N LYS A 186 9.87 -42.70 8.74
CA LYS A 186 10.21 -41.72 9.77
C LYS A 186 11.01 -40.54 9.21
N THR A 187 11.96 -40.80 8.32
CA THR A 187 12.83 -39.73 7.79
C THR A 187 12.03 -38.75 6.94
N ILE A 188 11.24 -39.28 5.99
CA ILE A 188 10.34 -38.49 5.15
C ILE A 188 9.35 -37.69 6.00
N TYR A 189 8.73 -38.32 7.00
CA TYR A 189 7.81 -37.62 7.90
C TYR A 189 8.48 -36.44 8.62
N ASP A 190 9.64 -36.69 9.24
CA ASP A 190 10.36 -35.68 10.04
C ASP A 190 10.82 -34.51 9.15
N ASP A 191 11.22 -34.78 7.91
CA ASP A 191 11.58 -33.76 6.91
C ASP A 191 10.39 -32.87 6.55
N TYR A 192 9.20 -33.44 6.30
CA TYR A 192 8.00 -32.64 6.01
C TYR A 192 7.52 -31.83 7.20
N VAL A 193 7.64 -32.35 8.42
CA VAL A 193 7.36 -31.58 9.65
C VAL A 193 8.32 -30.40 9.76
N ALA A 194 9.61 -30.60 9.48
CA ALA A 194 10.60 -29.54 9.48
C ALA A 194 10.31 -28.47 8.41
N ASP A 195 9.91 -28.90 7.20
CA ASP A 195 9.52 -27.99 6.12
C ASP A 195 8.29 -27.14 6.49
N ILE A 196 7.24 -27.76 7.05
CA ILE A 196 6.06 -27.04 7.55
C ILE A 196 6.47 -26.00 8.60
N LYS A 197 7.32 -26.38 9.57
CA LYS A 197 7.82 -25.45 10.61
C LYS A 197 8.62 -24.30 10.02
N LYS A 198 9.41 -24.56 8.98
CA LYS A 198 10.17 -23.53 8.25
C LYS A 198 9.23 -22.53 7.56
N VAL A 199 8.16 -23.00 6.92
CA VAL A 199 7.15 -22.12 6.31
C VAL A 199 6.41 -21.31 7.38
N GLN A 200 5.99 -21.95 8.48
CA GLN A 200 5.38 -21.28 9.63
C GLN A 200 6.31 -20.21 10.24
N ALA A 201 7.62 -20.45 10.30
CA ALA A 201 8.57 -19.44 10.78
C ALA A 201 8.65 -18.21 9.86
N THR A 202 8.57 -18.41 8.54
CA THR A 202 8.45 -17.29 7.58
C THR A 202 7.11 -16.56 7.77
N GLN A 203 6.02 -17.29 7.97
CA GLN A 203 4.70 -16.70 8.24
C GLN A 203 4.71 -15.82 9.51
N LYS A 204 5.35 -16.27 10.59
CA LYS A 204 5.51 -15.46 11.81
C LYS A 204 6.29 -14.18 11.56
N LYS A 205 7.33 -14.22 10.72
CA LYS A 205 8.05 -13.00 10.31
C LYS A 205 7.14 -12.04 9.55
N ILE A 206 6.24 -12.54 8.71
CA ILE A 206 5.21 -11.73 8.03
C ILE A 206 4.26 -11.11 9.05
N PHE A 207 3.80 -11.87 10.05
CA PHE A 207 2.94 -11.32 11.10
C PHE A 207 3.60 -10.18 11.86
N VAL A 208 4.88 -10.33 12.23
CA VAL A 208 5.63 -9.26 12.89
C VAL A 208 5.83 -8.07 11.96
N TYR A 209 6.24 -8.29 10.71
CA TYR A 209 6.52 -7.21 9.76
C TYR A 209 5.29 -6.36 9.45
N PHE A 210 4.13 -7.01 9.26
CA PHE A 210 2.87 -6.35 8.90
C PHE A 210 1.93 -6.13 10.09
N ASN A 211 2.39 -6.40 11.33
CA ASN A 211 1.60 -6.30 12.55
C ASN A 211 0.25 -7.07 12.48
N VAL A 212 0.27 -8.27 11.89
CA VAL A 212 -0.92 -9.14 11.81
C VAL A 212 -1.18 -9.75 13.19
N ASN A 213 -2.42 -9.66 13.66
CA ASN A 213 -2.82 -10.30 14.90
C ASN A 213 -3.11 -11.80 14.69
N GLU A 214 -2.14 -12.65 15.02
CA GLU A 214 -2.26 -14.11 14.93
C GLU A 214 -3.44 -14.65 15.77
N SER A 215 -3.68 -14.09 16.96
CA SER A 215 -4.79 -14.51 17.83
C SER A 215 -6.18 -14.27 17.21
N ALA A 216 -6.31 -13.26 16.35
CA ALA A 216 -7.55 -13.03 15.62
C ALA A 216 -7.80 -14.09 14.52
N LEU A 217 -6.73 -14.74 14.03
CA LEU A 217 -6.84 -15.82 13.04
C LEU A 217 -7.21 -17.15 13.70
N GLU A 218 -6.74 -17.39 14.92
CA GLU A 218 -7.10 -18.58 15.71
C GLU A 218 -8.59 -18.63 16.07
N GLN A 219 -9.22 -17.47 16.31
CA GLN A 219 -10.62 -17.35 16.71
C GLN A 219 -11.63 -17.52 15.57
N LYS A 220 -11.20 -17.42 14.29
CA LYS A 220 -12.09 -17.56 13.11
C LYS A 220 -12.38 -19.02 12.71
N LYS A 221 -12.28 -19.96 13.65
CA LYS A 221 -12.64 -21.38 13.44
C LYS A 221 -14.14 -21.59 13.36
#